data_AF-A0A522E9G3-F1
#
_entry.id   AF-A0A522E9G3-F1
#
_cell.length_a   1.000
_cell.length_b   1.000
_cell.length_c   1.000
_cell.angle_alpha   90.00
_cell.angle_beta   90.00
_cell.angle_gamma   90.00
#
_symmetry.space_group_name_H-M   'P 1'
#
loop_
_entity.id
_entity.type
_entity.pdbx_description
1 polymer ?
#
loop_
_entity_poly.entity_id
_entity_poly.type
_entity_poly.pdbx_seq_one_letter_code
_entity_poly.pdbx_strand_id
1 'polypeptide(L)'
;GYKIVKTGRPRVITIFDHVINRIPFLNTIYRVLIKVINMFSSHDQRFAKEVVYVEYPSPGIWVPAYVTNRHDDKYVLFIPTSPNPTSGFTVIVDKSKIIKSEMDIEEATSFIVSIGVDYNKSVEMTDLP
;
A
#
# COMPACT_ATOMS: atom_id res chain seq x y z
N GLY A 1 6.63 -4.40 52.70
CA GLY A 1 7.78 -4.56 51.79
C GLY A 1 7.77 -6.00 51.34
N TYR A 2 8.02 -6.37 50.10
CA TYR A 2 9.25 -6.12 49.36
C TYR A 2 9.02 -6.04 47.84
N LYS A 3 10.05 -5.50 47.19
CA LYS A 3 10.13 -4.85 45.89
C LYS A 3 9.89 -5.75 44.68
N ILE A 4 9.31 -5.13 43.67
CA ILE A 4 9.40 -5.48 42.25
C ILE A 4 10.86 -5.76 41.87
N VAL A 5 11.12 -6.87 41.19
CA VAL A 5 12.32 -7.05 40.39
C VAL A 5 11.90 -7.40 38.96
N LYS A 6 12.00 -6.39 38.10
CA LYS A 6 12.10 -6.53 36.64
C LYS A 6 13.27 -7.46 36.29
N THR A 7 13.18 -8.08 35.11
CA THR A 7 14.28 -8.41 34.17
C THR A 7 14.57 -9.91 34.04
N GLY A 8 14.71 -10.50 32.85
CA GLY A 8 15.05 -9.89 31.56
C GLY A 8 14.44 -10.59 30.36
N ARG A 9 14.08 -9.75 29.37
CA ARG A 9 13.83 -10.23 28.01
C ARG A 9 15.16 -10.74 27.43
N PRO A 10 15.20 -11.91 26.76
CA PRO A 10 16.40 -12.43 26.12
C PRO A 10 17.11 -11.38 25.28
N ARG A 11 18.45 -11.30 25.33
CA ARG A 11 19.26 -10.35 24.54
C ARG A 11 18.95 -10.39 23.04
N VAL A 12 18.51 -11.55 22.53
CA VAL A 12 18.06 -11.72 21.14
C VAL A 12 16.86 -10.81 20.84
N ILE A 13 15.89 -10.74 21.77
CA ILE A 13 14.72 -9.86 21.65
C ILE A 13 15.17 -8.39 21.71
N THR A 14 16.15 -8.04 22.54
CA THR A 14 16.62 -6.66 22.64
C THR A 14 17.32 -6.18 21.37
N ILE A 15 18.10 -7.03 20.71
CA ILE A 15 18.75 -6.72 19.42
C ILE A 15 17.71 -6.62 18.31
N PHE A 16 16.76 -7.56 18.25
CA PHE A 16 15.65 -7.53 17.30
C PHE A 16 14.79 -6.28 17.48
N ASP A 17 14.40 -5.97 18.71
CA ASP A 17 13.68 -4.76 19.08
C ASP A 17 14.49 -3.52 18.68
N HIS A 18 15.81 -3.50 18.84
CA HIS A 18 16.61 -2.33 18.48
C HIS A 18 16.70 -2.11 16.97
N VAL A 19 16.74 -3.17 16.16
CA VAL A 19 16.71 -3.09 14.69
C VAL A 19 15.32 -2.66 14.20
N ILE A 20 14.27 -3.28 14.74
CA ILE A 20 12.87 -2.98 14.42
C ILE A 20 12.48 -1.55 14.84
N ASN A 21 12.89 -1.10 16.02
CA ASN A 21 12.60 0.25 16.51
C ASN A 21 13.40 1.34 15.78
N ARG A 22 14.45 0.98 15.04
CA ARG A 22 15.26 1.92 14.25
C ARG A 22 14.71 2.18 12.84
N ILE A 23 13.76 1.36 12.39
CA ILE A 23 12.96 1.61 11.19
C ILE A 23 11.51 1.86 11.64
N PRO A 24 11.19 3.05 12.18
CA PRO A 24 9.88 3.35 12.77
C PRO A 24 8.70 3.12 11.81
N PHE A 25 8.95 3.05 10.50
CA PHE A 25 7.95 2.82 9.47
C PHE A 25 7.73 1.35 9.10
N LEU A 26 8.70 0.45 9.30
CA LEU A 26 8.61 -0.93 8.79
C LEU A 26 7.43 -1.69 9.40
N ASN A 27 7.26 -1.57 10.72
CA ASN A 27 6.15 -2.18 11.43
C ASN A 27 4.79 -1.61 11.00
N THR A 28 4.76 -0.31 10.68
CA THR A 28 3.53 0.36 10.25
C THR A 28 3.17 -0.03 8.83
N ILE A 29 4.15 -0.02 7.91
CA ILE A 29 4.02 -0.49 6.53
C ILE A 29 3.54 -1.94 6.52
N TYR A 30 4.17 -2.84 7.28
CA TYR A 30 3.79 -4.25 7.33
C TYR A 30 2.35 -4.45 7.84
N ARG A 31 1.96 -3.79 8.94
CA ARG A 31 0.58 -3.87 9.48
C ARG A 31 -0.45 -3.37 8.47
N VAL A 32 -0.12 -2.28 7.80
CA VAL A 32 -0.99 -1.65 6.82
C VAL A 32 -1.10 -2.51 5.55
N LEU A 33 0.01 -3.06 5.07
CA LEU A 33 0.07 -4.02 3.97
C LEU A 33 -0.79 -5.25 4.25
N ILE A 34 -0.64 -5.88 5.43
CA ILE A 34 -1.47 -7.02 5.83
C ILE A 34 -2.95 -6.63 5.89
N LYS A 35 -3.29 -5.43 6.36
CA LYS A 35 -4.66 -4.93 6.38
C LYS A 35 -5.23 -4.75 4.98
N VAL A 36 -4.48 -4.13 4.06
CA VAL A 36 -4.81 -4.00 2.65
C VAL A 36 -5.03 -5.38 2.04
N ILE A 37 -4.07 -6.30 2.16
CA ILE A 37 -4.19 -7.68 1.67
C ILE A 37 -5.44 -8.38 2.22
N ASN A 38 -5.73 -8.26 3.52
CA ASN A 38 -6.90 -8.88 4.14
C ASN A 38 -8.23 -8.28 3.63
N MET A 39 -8.28 -6.98 3.36
CA MET A 39 -9.45 -6.34 2.75
C MET A 39 -9.76 -6.95 1.37
N PHE A 40 -8.73 -7.30 0.59
CA PHE A 40 -8.87 -7.89 -0.74
C PHE A 40 -8.99 -9.43 -0.76
N SER A 41 -8.70 -10.11 0.35
CA SER A 41 -8.70 -11.58 0.41
C SER A 41 -10.08 -12.19 0.73
N SER A 42 -11.07 -11.36 1.08
CA SER A 42 -12.37 -11.81 1.64
C SER A 42 -13.48 -12.03 0.59
N HIS A 43 -13.25 -11.64 -0.67
CA HIS A 43 -14.19 -11.82 -1.78
C HIS A 43 -13.40 -12.43 -2.94
N ASP A 44 -13.74 -13.66 -3.35
CA ASP A 44 -13.14 -14.43 -4.44
C ASP A 44 -11.63 -14.25 -4.69
N GLN A 45 -10.87 -15.33 -4.48
CA GLN A 45 -9.43 -15.48 -4.74
C GLN A 45 -8.96 -15.14 -6.18
N ARG A 46 -9.85 -14.64 -7.04
CA ARG A 46 -9.64 -14.27 -8.45
C ARG A 46 -9.45 -12.77 -8.68
N PHE A 47 -9.77 -11.90 -7.71
CA PHE A 47 -9.44 -10.47 -7.82
C PHE A 47 -7.99 -10.26 -7.44
N ALA A 48 -7.11 -10.61 -8.36
CA ALA A 48 -5.69 -10.35 -8.23
C ALA A 48 -5.45 -8.89 -7.84
N LYS A 49 -4.82 -8.73 -6.68
CA LYS A 49 -3.82 -7.74 -6.25
C LYS A 49 -3.21 -6.92 -7.41
N GLU A 50 -4.02 -6.08 -8.06
CA GLU A 50 -3.59 -5.29 -9.21
C GLU A 50 -3.51 -3.83 -8.81
N VAL A 51 -2.37 -3.22 -9.11
CA VAL A 51 -2.13 -1.79 -9.00
C VAL A 51 -2.23 -1.18 -10.39
N VAL A 52 -2.94 -0.07 -10.49
CA VAL A 52 -3.11 0.69 -11.73
C VAL A 52 -2.86 2.17 -11.46
N TYR A 53 -2.45 2.91 -12.49
CA TYR A 53 -2.59 4.36 -12.49
C TYR A 53 -3.94 4.76 -13.05
N VAL A 54 -4.52 5.79 -12.45
CA VAL A 54 -5.72 6.46 -12.93
C VAL A 54 -5.49 7.96 -12.92
N GLU A 55 -5.99 8.62 -13.95
CA GLU A 55 -5.90 10.07 -14.10
C GLU A 55 -6.92 10.75 -13.18
N TYR A 56 -6.46 11.39 -12.11
CA TYR A 56 -7.29 12.04 -11.09
C TYR A 56 -6.48 13.06 -10.27
N PRO A 57 -7.03 14.24 -9.89
CA PRO A 57 -8.40 14.69 -10.17
C PRO A 57 -8.56 15.39 -11.53
N SER A 58 -7.45 15.69 -12.20
CA SER A 58 -7.42 16.45 -13.44
C SER A 58 -6.52 15.78 -14.48
N PRO A 59 -6.69 16.10 -15.77
CA PRO A 59 -5.82 15.56 -16.82
C PRO A 59 -4.34 15.83 -16.57
N GLY A 60 -3.49 14.84 -16.88
CA GLY A 60 -2.04 14.83 -16.63
C GLY A 60 -1.63 14.54 -15.18
N ILE A 61 -2.59 14.28 -14.27
CA ILE A 61 -2.30 13.92 -12.88
C ILE A 61 -2.63 12.46 -12.67
N TRP A 62 -1.60 11.64 -12.48
CA TRP A 62 -1.73 10.20 -12.33
C TRP A 62 -1.52 9.77 -10.89
N VAL A 63 -2.41 8.93 -10.38
CA VAL A 63 -2.32 8.38 -9.02
C VAL A 63 -2.40 6.86 -9.06
N PRO A 64 -1.59 6.14 -8.25
CA PRO A 64 -1.72 4.71 -8.11
C PRO A 64 -3.00 4.37 -7.33
N ALA A 65 -3.65 3.28 -7.71
CA ALA A 65 -4.89 2.80 -7.13
C ALA A 65 -4.92 1.27 -7.11
N TYR A 66 -5.65 0.71 -6.15
CA TYR A 66 -5.87 -0.73 -6.06
C TYR A 66 -7.17 -1.12 -6.74
N VAL A 67 -7.13 -2.13 -7.61
CA VAL A 67 -8.34 -2.68 -8.20
C VAL A 67 -9.07 -3.55 -7.16
N THR A 68 -10.26 -3.11 -6.75
CA THR A 68 -11.07 -3.78 -5.73
C THR A 68 -12.12 -4.72 -6.33
N ASN A 69 -12.66 -4.38 -7.51
CA ASN A 69 -13.68 -5.17 -8.18
C ASN A 69 -13.69 -4.87 -9.69
N ARG A 70 -14.23 -5.78 -10.50
CA ARG A 70 -14.35 -5.65 -11.96
C ARG A 70 -15.70 -6.18 -12.41
N HIS A 71 -16.37 -5.43 -13.26
CA HIS A 71 -17.60 -5.86 -13.91
C HIS A 71 -17.59 -5.36 -15.36
N ASP A 72 -17.48 -6.28 -16.32
CA ASP A 72 -17.29 -5.97 -17.74
C ASP A 72 -16.13 -4.97 -17.96
N ASP A 73 -16.43 -3.81 -18.54
CA ASP A 73 -15.47 -2.72 -18.80
C ASP A 73 -15.40 -1.68 -17.67
N LYS A 74 -16.02 -1.94 -16.52
CA LYS A 74 -15.98 -1.05 -15.34
C LYS A 74 -15.14 -1.64 -14.22
N TYR A 75 -14.25 -0.82 -13.69
CA TYR A 75 -13.34 -1.19 -12.60
C TYR A 75 -13.65 -0.33 -11.38
N VAL A 76 -13.73 -0.96 -10.22
CA VAL A 76 -13.86 -0.27 -8.93
C VAL A 76 -12.46 -0.14 -8.33
N LEU A 77 -11.99 1.09 -8.17
CA LEU A 77 -10.67 1.40 -7.66
C LEU A 77 -10.76 2.01 -6.27
N PHE A 78 -9.89 1.59 -5.36
CA PHE A 78 -9.61 2.32 -4.14
C PHE A 78 -8.35 3.17 -4.34
N ILE A 79 -8.50 4.49 -4.24
CA ILE A 79 -7.41 5.46 -4.32
C ILE A 79 -7.02 5.84 -2.89
N PRO A 80 -5.86 5.37 -2.40
CA PRO A 80 -5.39 5.63 -1.05
C PRO A 80 -4.86 7.06 -0.89
N THR A 81 -4.68 7.48 0.36
CA THR A 81 -4.10 8.77 0.73
C THR A 81 -2.76 8.58 1.42
N SER A 82 -1.75 9.38 1.09
CA SER A 82 -0.46 9.36 1.79
C SER A 82 -0.53 10.11 3.13
N PRO A 83 0.17 9.65 4.19
CA PRO A 83 0.92 8.40 4.31
C PRO A 83 0.06 7.22 4.79
N ASN A 84 -1.26 7.37 4.89
CA ASN A 84 -2.16 6.35 5.42
C ASN A 84 -2.94 5.64 4.30
N PRO A 85 -2.44 4.54 3.73
CA PRO A 85 -3.07 3.87 2.60
C PRO A 85 -4.31 3.07 2.99
N THR A 86 -4.80 3.21 4.24
CA THR A 86 -6.11 2.69 4.66
C THR A 86 -7.21 3.73 4.56
N SER A 87 -6.87 5.01 4.43
CA SER A 87 -7.79 6.10 4.11
C SER A 87 -7.68 6.46 2.63
N GLY A 88 -8.78 6.96 2.06
CA GLY A 88 -8.86 7.23 0.63
C GLY A 88 -10.29 7.38 0.17
N PHE A 89 -10.48 7.28 -1.13
CA PHE A 89 -11.80 7.32 -1.75
C PHE A 89 -11.91 6.19 -2.77
N THR A 90 -13.14 5.80 -3.08
CA THR A 90 -13.44 4.75 -4.05
C THR A 90 -14.04 5.38 -5.29
N VAL A 91 -13.58 4.97 -6.46
CA VAL A 91 -14.09 5.44 -7.75
C VAL A 91 -14.46 4.26 -8.64
N ILE A 92 -15.37 4.50 -9.58
CA ILE A 92 -15.71 3.55 -10.64
C ILE A 92 -15.31 4.19 -11.95
N VAL A 93 -14.46 3.51 -12.72
CA VAL A 93 -13.90 4.03 -13.97
C VAL A 93 -14.02 3.00 -15.08
N ASP A 94 -13.99 3.48 -16.33
CA ASP A 94 -13.82 2.61 -17.49
C ASP A 94 -12.43 1.99 -17.50
N LYS A 95 -12.33 0.72 -17.90
CA LYS A 95 -11.07 -0.01 -18.10
C LYS A 95 -10.12 0.72 -19.06
N SER A 96 -10.64 1.51 -20.00
CA SER A 96 -9.84 2.30 -20.92
C SER A 96 -9.18 3.55 -20.29
N LYS A 97 -9.57 3.92 -19.07
CA LYS A 97 -9.04 5.10 -18.35
C LYS A 97 -7.99 4.76 -17.29
N ILE A 98 -7.56 3.50 -17.26
CA ILE A 98 -6.56 3.01 -16.31
C ILE A 98 -5.36 2.47 -17.07
N ILE A 99 -4.19 2.64 -16.49
CA ILE A 99 -2.93 2.09 -16.99
C ILE A 99 -2.43 1.10 -15.97
N LYS A 100 -2.14 -0.13 -16.36
CA LYS A 100 -1.63 -1.13 -15.44
C LYS A 100 -0.22 -0.74 -15.00
N SER A 101 0.03 -0.75 -13.68
CA SER A 101 1.39 -0.58 -13.14
C SER A 101 2.06 -1.94 -12.97
N GLU A 102 3.40 -1.97 -13.04
CA GLU A 102 4.19 -3.13 -12.66
C GLU A 102 4.46 -3.18 -11.14
N MET A 103 4.01 -2.18 -10.38
CA MET A 103 4.02 -2.24 -8.91
C MET A 103 3.15 -3.40 -8.42
N ASP A 104 3.70 -4.18 -7.48
CA ASP A 104 2.85 -5.00 -6.62
C ASP A 104 2.21 -4.16 -5.50
N ILE A 105 1.37 -4.80 -4.68
CA ILE A 105 0.68 -4.13 -3.58
C ILE A 105 1.66 -3.59 -2.54
N GLU A 106 2.77 -4.29 -2.28
CA GLU A 106 3.78 -3.88 -1.29
C GLU A 106 4.53 -2.65 -1.77
N GLU A 107 5.00 -2.65 -3.02
CA GLU A 107 5.66 -1.51 -3.66
C GLU A 107 4.74 -0.28 -3.67
N ALA A 108 3.49 -0.42 -4.11
CA ALA A 108 2.53 0.68 -4.10
C ALA A 108 2.24 1.18 -2.68
N THR A 109 2.08 0.27 -1.72
CA THR A 109 1.87 0.65 -0.30
C THR A 109 3.07 1.40 0.25
N SER A 110 4.30 0.97 -0.07
CA SER A 110 5.53 1.65 0.35
C SER A 110 5.64 3.04 -0.26
N PHE A 111 5.34 3.18 -1.55
CA PHE A 111 5.24 4.47 -2.24
C PHE A 111 4.27 5.41 -1.51
N ILE A 112 3.07 4.94 -1.17
CA ILE A 112 2.06 5.79 -0.51
C ILE A 112 2.48 6.18 0.91
N VAL A 113 2.94 5.22 1.72
CA VAL A 113 3.34 5.48 3.11
C VAL A 113 4.56 6.40 3.18
N SER A 114 5.48 6.28 2.23
CA SER A 114 6.66 7.14 2.12
C SER A 114 6.38 8.52 1.52
N ILE A 115 5.12 8.84 1.18
CA ILE A 115 4.73 10.11 0.53
C ILE A 115 5.48 10.28 -0.81
N GLY A 116 5.67 9.17 -1.52
CA GLY A 116 6.29 9.13 -2.84
C GLY A 116 7.82 9.09 -2.88
N VAL A 117 8.49 9.04 -1.72
CA VAL A 117 9.96 8.94 -1.66
C VAL A 117 10.45 7.58 -2.15
N ASP A 118 9.73 6.51 -1.84
CA ASP A 118 10.05 5.15 -2.26
C ASP A 118 9.36 4.82 -3.58
N TYR A 119 9.89 5.38 -4.67
CA TYR A 119 9.41 5.15 -6.03
C TYR A 119 10.54 4.63 -6.92
N ASN A 120 10.42 3.40 -7.41
CA ASN A 120 11.43 2.74 -8.23
C ASN A 120 10.99 2.49 -9.69
N LYS A 121 9.79 2.95 -10.08
CA LYS A 121 9.22 2.75 -11.45
C LYS A 121 9.42 3.98 -12.34
N SER A 122 10.67 4.43 -12.48
CA SER A 122 11.00 5.65 -13.25
C SER A 122 10.56 5.57 -14.71
N VAL A 123 10.64 4.38 -15.33
CA VAL A 123 10.20 4.14 -16.72
C VAL A 123 8.69 4.29 -16.85
N GLU A 124 7.90 3.68 -15.95
CA GLU A 124 6.44 3.85 -15.94
C GLU A 124 6.06 5.33 -15.85
N MET A 125 6.73 6.10 -14.98
CA MET A 125 6.44 7.52 -14.80
C MET A 125 6.65 8.34 -16.08
N THR A 126 7.67 8.01 -16.88
CA THR A 126 7.94 8.71 -18.14
C THR A 126 7.04 8.27 -19.29
N ASP A 127 6.45 7.08 -19.20
CA ASP A 127 5.58 6.51 -20.22
C ASP A 127 4.08 6.81 -19.97
N LEU A 128 3.74 7.42 -18.83
CA LEU A 128 2.39 7.91 -18.58
C LEU A 128 2.04 9.02 -19.60
N PRO A 129 0.84 8.99 -20.20
CA PRO A 129 0.36 10.02 -21.13
C PRO A 129 0.28 11.41 -20.48
#